data_AF-A0A534JPP2-F1
#
_entry.id   AF-A0A534JPP2-F1
#
_cell.length_a   1.000
_cell.length_b   1.000
_cell.length_c   1.000
_cell.angle_alpha   90.00
_cell.angle_beta   90.00
_cell.angle_gamma   90.00
#
_symmetry.space_group_name_H-M   'P 1'
#
loop_
_entity.id
_entity.type
_entity.pdbx_description
1 polymer ?
#
loop_
_entity_poly.entity_id
_entity_poly.type
_entity_poly.pdbx_seq_one_letter_code
_entity_poly.pdbx_strand_id
1 'polypeptide(L)'
;MKSRRGLLKSPRAIAVYLFYRSGEPLVALAAGRDLPIEAETLEGLLSVVGNFVETSVRGSRGYATTAMRYDEFGIVAVRGEFVIGAALNDGTAHDSLKADLLRIVRDFEERHWRNLASWEAATKLSDQASDEFSKLLRTTDRR
;
A
#
# COMPACT_ATOMS: atom_id res chain seq x y z
N MET A 1 28.01 28.71 -8.98
CA MET A 1 28.24 27.43 -8.28
C MET A 1 26.95 26.62 -8.34
N LYS A 2 26.95 25.49 -9.07
CA LYS A 2 25.77 24.62 -9.21
C LYS A 2 25.74 23.64 -8.03
N SER A 3 24.95 23.93 -6.99
CA SER A 3 24.66 22.93 -5.96
C SER A 3 23.85 21.81 -6.58
N ARG A 4 24.43 20.60 -6.55
CA ARG A 4 23.81 19.34 -6.94
C ARG A 4 22.54 19.18 -6.13
N ARG A 5 21.39 19.42 -6.77
CA ARG A 5 20.09 18.96 -6.29
C ARG A 5 20.20 17.44 -6.31
N GLY A 6 20.52 16.84 -5.17
CA GLY A 6 20.46 15.40 -5.01
C GLY A 6 19.09 14.98 -5.52
N LEU A 7 19.07 14.07 -6.50
CA LEU A 7 17.87 13.36 -6.89
C LEU A 7 17.40 12.64 -5.63
N LEU A 8 16.57 13.31 -4.82
CA LEU A 8 15.77 12.66 -3.80
C LEU A 8 14.90 11.69 -4.61
N LYS A 9 15.39 10.46 -4.76
CA LYS A 9 14.57 9.34 -5.23
C LYS A 9 13.33 9.44 -4.38
N SER A 10 12.16 9.64 -5.01
CA SER A 10 10.89 9.61 -4.32
C SER A 10 10.91 8.43 -3.34
N PRO A 11 10.47 8.58 -2.08
CA PRO A 11 10.39 7.48 -1.15
C PRO A 11 9.62 6.37 -1.84
N ARG A 12 10.31 5.28 -2.16
CA ARG A 12 9.71 4.14 -2.84
C ARG A 12 9.52 3.05 -1.82
N ALA A 13 8.45 2.30 -1.95
CA ALA A 13 8.13 1.25 -1.02
C ALA A 13 9.21 0.16 -1.07
N ILE A 14 9.62 -0.34 0.10
CA ILE A 14 10.42 -1.56 0.21
C ILE A 14 9.53 -2.81 0.14
N ALA A 15 8.26 -2.68 0.51
CA ALA A 15 7.26 -3.71 0.35
C ALA A 15 5.87 -3.10 0.21
N VAL A 16 4.99 -3.79 -0.50
CA VAL A 16 3.62 -3.38 -0.78
C VAL A 16 2.71 -4.58 -0.63
N TYR A 17 1.58 -4.36 0.02
CA TYR A 17 0.57 -5.37 0.28
C TYR A 17 -0.78 -4.85 -0.20
N LEU A 18 -1.59 -5.76 -0.73
CA LEU A 18 -2.97 -5.53 -1.06
C LEU A 18 -3.80 -6.60 -0.36
N PHE A 19 -4.77 -6.17 0.41
CA PHE A 19 -5.74 -7.03 1.05
C PHE A 19 -7.11 -6.76 0.46
N TYR A 20 -7.95 -7.79 0.41
CA TYR A 20 -9.37 -7.59 0.19
C TYR A 20 -10.00 -6.91 1.41
N ARG A 21 -11.18 -6.30 1.25
CA ARG A 21 -11.86 -5.54 2.32
C ARG A 21 -12.10 -6.32 3.61
N SER A 22 -12.18 -7.66 3.54
CA SER A 22 -12.31 -8.54 4.71
C SER A 22 -10.98 -8.93 5.36
N GLY A 23 -9.84 -8.48 4.81
CA GLY A 23 -8.51 -8.67 5.38
C GLY A 23 -7.67 -9.74 4.67
N GLU A 24 -8.26 -10.56 3.80
CA GLU A 24 -7.51 -11.63 3.12
C GLU A 24 -6.47 -11.05 2.14
N PRO A 25 -5.22 -11.57 2.16
CA PRO A 25 -4.16 -11.07 1.29
C PRO A 25 -4.45 -11.42 -0.18
N LEU A 26 -4.44 -10.40 -1.03
CA LEU A 26 -4.48 -10.54 -2.50
C LEU A 26 -3.06 -10.49 -3.10
N VAL A 27 -2.22 -9.58 -2.60
CA VAL A 27 -0.88 -9.35 -3.12
C VAL A 27 0.07 -9.03 -1.97
N ALA A 28 1.27 -9.60 -2.02
CA ALA A 28 2.39 -9.21 -1.16
C ALA A 28 3.66 -9.18 -1.99
N LEU A 29 4.28 -8.00 -2.11
CA LEU A 29 5.48 -7.79 -2.91
C LEU A 29 6.55 -7.09 -2.07
N ALA A 30 7.80 -7.53 -2.22
CA ALA A 30 8.97 -6.85 -1.67
C ALA A 30 9.91 -6.42 -2.79
N ALA A 31 10.66 -5.34 -2.55
CA ALA A 31 11.79 -4.95 -3.38
C ALA A 31 13.01 -5.87 -3.18
N GLY A 32 13.08 -6.53 -2.02
CA GLY A 32 14.09 -7.53 -1.65
C GLY A 32 13.65 -8.97 -1.95
N ARG A 33 14.47 -9.95 -1.52
CA ARG A 33 14.14 -11.38 -1.67
C ARG A 33 13.04 -11.84 -0.72
N ASP A 34 12.95 -11.21 0.44
CA ASP A 34 12.04 -11.60 1.53
C ASP A 34 11.12 -10.43 1.88
N LEU A 35 9.91 -10.76 2.35
CA LEU A 35 8.96 -9.78 2.88
C LEU A 35 9.45 -9.29 4.26
N PRO A 36 9.53 -7.96 4.49
CA PRO A 36 9.99 -7.43 5.77
C PRO A 36 8.99 -7.68 6.93
N ILE A 37 7.71 -7.89 6.61
CA ILE A 37 6.66 -8.24 7.58
C ILE A 37 5.75 -9.27 6.90
N GLU A 38 5.37 -10.34 7.61
CA GLU A 38 4.40 -11.31 7.10
C GLU A 38 3.04 -10.65 6.86
N ALA A 39 2.31 -11.08 5.82
CA ALA A 39 1.06 -10.44 5.43
C ALA A 39 0.00 -10.50 6.54
N GLU A 40 -0.07 -11.62 7.26
CA GLU A 40 -0.96 -11.87 8.40
C GLU A 40 -0.65 -10.94 9.57
N THR A 41 0.64 -10.71 9.85
CA THR A 41 1.08 -9.78 10.91
C THR A 41 0.70 -8.35 10.53
N LEU A 42 0.91 -7.97 9.26
CA LEU A 42 0.56 -6.63 8.79
C LEU A 42 -0.96 -6.42 8.78
N GLU A 43 -1.75 -7.40 8.35
CA GLU A 43 -3.21 -7.36 8.42
C GLU A 43 -3.68 -7.10 9.85
N GLY A 44 -3.17 -7.87 10.82
CA GLY A 44 -3.52 -7.69 12.23
C GLY A 44 -3.21 -6.29 12.75
N LEU A 45 -2.06 -5.73 12.38
CA LEU A 45 -1.70 -4.33 12.70
C LEU A 45 -2.67 -3.33 12.06
N LEU A 46 -3.01 -3.52 10.79
CA LEU A 46 -3.93 -2.64 10.05
C LEU A 46 -5.39 -2.79 10.50
N SER A 47 -5.79 -3.95 10.99
CA SER A 47 -7.12 -4.21 11.56
C SER A 47 -7.29 -3.47 12.89
N VAL A 48 -6.29 -3.57 13.77
CA VAL A 48 -6.27 -2.85 15.06
C VAL A 48 -6.29 -1.32 14.85
N VAL A 49 -5.45 -0.80 13.95
CA VAL A 49 -5.39 0.65 13.70
C VAL A 49 -6.54 1.12 12.81
N GLY A 50 -7.02 0.28 11.90
CA GLY A 50 -8.17 0.55 11.03
C GLY A 50 -9.46 0.72 11.80
N ASN A 51 -9.68 -0.12 12.82
CA ASN A 51 -10.79 0.03 13.78
C ASN A 51 -10.72 1.35 14.56
N PHE A 52 -9.51 1.91 14.74
CA PHE A 52 -9.33 3.21 15.40
C PHE A 52 -9.64 4.40 14.45
N VAL A 53 -9.36 4.25 13.15
CA VAL A 53 -9.58 5.29 12.13
C VAL A 53 -11.01 5.29 11.56
N GLU A 54 -11.76 4.21 11.73
CA GLU A 54 -13.18 4.09 11.38
C GLU A 54 -14.04 5.28 11.90
N THR A 55 -13.54 5.99 12.92
CA THR A 55 -14.24 7.13 13.54
C THR A 55 -13.87 8.51 13.02
N SER A 56 -12.79 8.75 12.26
CA SER A 56 -12.39 10.15 11.95
C SER A 56 -11.37 10.34 10.82
N VAL A 57 -11.83 10.55 9.58
CA VAL A 57 -11.30 11.60 8.70
C VAL A 57 -12.44 12.16 7.84
N ARG A 58 -12.91 13.38 8.13
CA ARG A 58 -13.79 14.13 7.23
C ARG A 58 -12.95 14.70 6.09
N GLY A 59 -13.22 14.28 4.85
CA GLY A 59 -12.69 14.94 3.65
C GLY A 59 -12.40 14.03 2.46
N SER A 60 -12.20 12.74 2.69
CA SER A 60 -12.00 11.76 1.61
C SER A 60 -13.30 10.99 1.38
N ARG A 61 -13.86 11.10 0.18
CA ARG A 61 -15.04 10.34 -0.26
C ARG A 61 -14.72 8.83 -0.23
N GLY A 62 -14.99 8.15 0.88
CA GLY A 62 -14.92 6.68 0.98
C GLY A 62 -13.54 6.06 1.23
N TYR A 63 -12.44 6.82 1.16
CA TYR A 63 -11.08 6.30 1.39
C TYR A 63 -10.51 6.78 2.72
N ALA A 64 -10.06 5.87 3.58
CA ALA A 64 -9.35 6.22 4.81
C ALA A 64 -7.84 6.04 4.61
N THR A 65 -7.02 6.92 5.19
CA THR A 65 -5.57 6.84 5.06
C THR A 65 -4.90 6.93 6.42
N THR A 66 -3.97 6.02 6.68
CA THR A 66 -3.26 5.90 7.95
C THR A 66 -1.77 5.86 7.67
N ALA A 67 -0.98 6.53 8.51
CA ALA A 67 0.46 6.38 8.53
C ALA A 67 0.91 6.06 9.97
N MET A 68 1.80 5.10 10.13
CA MET A 68 2.35 4.71 11.42
C MET A 68 3.81 4.27 11.28
N ARG A 69 4.51 4.16 12.41
CA ARG A 69 5.83 3.51 12.45
C ARG A 69 5.69 2.16 13.15
N TYR A 70 6.33 1.14 12.59
CA TYR A 70 6.44 -0.17 13.21
C TYR A 70 7.89 -0.62 13.10
N ASP A 71 8.54 -0.79 14.25
CA ASP A 71 9.98 -1.01 14.34
C ASP A 71 10.78 0.08 13.58
N GLU A 72 11.62 -0.30 12.63
CA GLU A 72 12.37 0.61 11.77
C GLU A 72 11.56 1.14 10.56
N PHE A 73 10.39 0.56 10.29
CA PHE A 73 9.60 0.82 9.08
C PHE A 73 8.56 1.93 9.26
N GLY A 74 8.43 2.76 8.24
CA GLY A 74 7.27 3.61 8.04
C GLY A 74 6.20 2.86 7.26
N ILE A 75 5.00 2.69 7.83
CA ILE A 75 3.86 2.05 7.18
C ILE A 75 2.87 3.12 6.78
N VAL A 76 2.44 3.08 5.52
CA VAL A 76 1.29 3.84 5.03
C VAL A 76 0.24 2.87 4.54
N ALA A 77 -1.01 3.07 4.94
CA ALA A 77 -2.14 2.29 4.50
C ALA A 77 -3.26 3.17 3.95
N VAL A 78 -3.95 2.65 2.96
CA VAL A 78 -5.14 3.23 2.33
C VAL A 78 -6.22 2.16 2.33
N ARG A 79 -7.32 2.42 3.00
CA ARG A 79 -8.53 1.60 2.95
C ARG A 79 -9.49 2.22 1.93
N GLY A 80 -9.75 1.50 0.85
CA GLY A 80 -10.80 1.81 -0.12
C GLY A 80 -12.11 1.11 0.20
N GLU A 81 -13.01 1.06 -0.78
CA GLU A 81 -14.32 0.42 -0.63
C GLU A 81 -14.22 -1.12 -0.71
N PHE A 82 -13.27 -1.63 -1.49
CA PHE A 82 -13.12 -3.05 -1.79
C PHE A 82 -11.78 -3.64 -1.39
N VAL A 83 -10.73 -2.82 -1.30
CA VAL A 83 -9.38 -3.27 -0.97
C VAL A 83 -8.70 -2.36 0.05
N ILE A 84 -7.69 -2.91 0.72
CA ILE A 84 -6.81 -2.20 1.64
C ILE A 84 -5.40 -2.31 1.08
N GLY A 85 -4.85 -1.18 0.62
CA GLY A 85 -3.46 -1.11 0.18
C GLY A 85 -2.55 -0.69 1.34
N ALA A 86 -1.38 -1.29 1.45
CA ALA A 86 -0.35 -0.91 2.41
C ALA A 86 1.03 -0.87 1.77
N ALA A 87 1.84 0.12 2.12
CA ALA A 87 3.19 0.30 1.63
C ALA A 87 4.14 0.58 2.80
N LEU A 88 5.28 -0.11 2.81
CA LEU A 88 6.34 0.02 3.80
C LEU A 88 7.49 0.83 3.18
N ASN A 89 8.10 1.70 3.97
CA ASN A 89 9.33 2.41 3.60
C ASN A 89 10.39 2.31 4.70
N ASP A 90 11.65 2.49 4.30
CA ASP A 90 12.82 2.61 5.16
C ASP A 90 13.03 4.09 5.53
N GLY A 91 12.18 4.67 6.39
CA GLY A 91 12.43 6.02 6.92
C GLY A 91 11.21 6.83 7.36
N THR A 92 11.28 8.15 7.12
CA THR A 92 10.32 9.15 7.64
C THR A 92 9.45 9.81 6.55
N ALA A 93 9.67 9.47 5.28
CA ALA A 93 9.00 10.15 4.18
C ALA A 93 7.72 9.42 3.76
N HIS A 94 6.58 9.88 4.28
CA HIS A 94 5.28 9.21 4.15
C HIS A 94 4.34 9.86 3.13
N ASP A 95 4.42 11.18 2.90
CA ASP A 95 3.36 11.91 2.21
C ASP A 95 3.26 11.64 0.70
N SER A 96 4.38 11.55 0.00
CA SER A 96 4.38 11.24 -1.44
C SER A 96 4.00 9.78 -1.70
N LEU A 97 4.54 8.84 -0.92
CA LEU A 97 4.18 7.42 -1.00
C LEU A 97 2.69 7.22 -0.67
N LYS A 98 2.17 7.96 0.31
CA LYS A 98 0.74 7.97 0.63
C LYS A 98 -0.12 8.45 -0.53
N ALA A 99 0.26 9.55 -1.18
CA ALA A 99 -0.46 10.07 -2.33
C ALA A 99 -0.44 9.08 -3.51
N ASP A 100 0.70 8.43 -3.77
CA ASP A 100 0.84 7.42 -4.82
C ASP A 100 0.04 6.15 -4.51
N LEU A 101 0.08 5.66 -3.26
CA LEU A 101 -0.72 4.51 -2.83
C LEU A 101 -2.23 4.80 -2.92
N LEU A 102 -2.66 5.99 -2.48
CA LEU A 102 -4.06 6.40 -2.59
C LEU A 102 -4.52 6.43 -4.05
N ARG A 103 -3.70 7.01 -4.93
CA ARG A 103 -3.99 7.08 -6.35
C ARG A 103 -4.10 5.68 -6.96
N ILE A 104 -3.14 4.79 -6.70
CA ILE A 104 -3.16 3.47 -7.31
C ILE A 104 -4.33 2.62 -6.82
N VAL A 105 -4.65 2.67 -5.52
CA VAL A 105 -5.80 1.95 -4.95
C VAL A 105 -7.10 2.43 -5.57
N ARG A 106 -7.29 3.75 -5.65
CA ARG A 106 -8.49 4.33 -6.27
C ARG A 106 -8.60 3.94 -7.74
N ASP A 107 -7.53 4.12 -8.51
CA ASP A 107 -7.54 3.82 -9.95
C ASP A 107 -7.78 2.31 -10.20
N PHE A 108 -7.28 1.43 -9.32
CA PHE A 108 -7.52 -0.01 -9.37
C PHE A 108 -8.99 -0.35 -9.06
N GLU A 109 -9.56 0.23 -7.99
CA GLU A 109 -10.98 0.04 -7.65
C GLU A 109 -11.89 0.55 -8.78
N GLU A 110 -11.63 1.75 -9.32
CA GLU A 110 -12.42 2.31 -10.42
C GLU A 110 -12.41 1.43 -11.68
N ARG A 111 -11.27 0.80 -12.00
CA ARG A 111 -11.16 -0.13 -13.14
C ARG A 111 -11.82 -1.48 -12.88
N HIS A 112 -11.77 -1.98 -11.65
CA HIS A 112 -12.06 -3.38 -11.36
C HIS A 112 -13.22 -3.61 -10.38
N TRP A 113 -13.98 -2.57 -10.00
CA TRP A 113 -15.03 -2.64 -8.98
C TRP A 113 -16.01 -3.82 -9.16
N ARG A 114 -16.37 -4.17 -10.40
CA ARG A 114 -17.26 -5.31 -10.68
C ARG A 114 -16.68 -6.64 -10.21
N ASN A 115 -15.39 -6.82 -10.40
CA ASN A 115 -14.65 -8.02 -10.04
C ASN A 115 -14.21 -7.99 -8.57
N LEU A 116 -14.16 -6.81 -7.95
CA LEU A 116 -13.89 -6.65 -6.52
C LEU A 116 -15.14 -6.80 -5.65
N ALA A 117 -16.33 -6.87 -6.25
CA ALA A 117 -17.58 -7.09 -5.52
C ALA A 117 -17.62 -8.44 -4.77
N SER A 118 -16.82 -9.43 -5.20
CA SER A 118 -16.68 -10.72 -4.52
C SER A 118 -15.22 -11.14 -4.39
N TRP A 119 -14.91 -11.86 -3.31
CA TRP A 119 -13.58 -12.42 -3.07
C TRP A 119 -13.11 -13.32 -4.23
N GLU A 120 -13.96 -14.23 -4.70
CA GLU A 120 -13.61 -15.18 -5.77
C GLU A 120 -13.25 -14.48 -7.09
N ALA A 121 -13.88 -13.35 -7.41
CA ALA A 121 -13.52 -12.57 -8.58
C ALA A 121 -12.30 -11.67 -8.33
N ALA A 122 -12.08 -11.23 -7.09
CA ALA A 122 -10.93 -10.42 -6.70
C ALA A 122 -9.62 -11.21 -6.77
N THR A 123 -9.61 -12.48 -6.37
CA THR A 123 -8.41 -13.34 -6.46
C THR A 123 -7.92 -13.52 -7.91
N LYS A 124 -8.84 -13.46 -8.89
CA LYS A 124 -8.51 -13.50 -10.33
C LYS A 124 -7.74 -12.25 -10.80
N LEU A 125 -7.71 -11.18 -10.00
CA LEU A 125 -6.98 -9.95 -10.28
C LEU A 125 -5.60 -9.90 -9.59
N SER A 126 -5.22 -10.92 -8.82
CA SER A 126 -3.95 -10.95 -8.08
C SER A 126 -2.73 -10.61 -8.95
N ASP A 127 -2.64 -11.20 -10.15
CA ASP A 127 -1.51 -10.96 -11.05
C ASP A 127 -1.50 -9.52 -11.60
N GLN A 128 -2.66 -9.02 -12.02
CA GLN A 128 -2.79 -7.63 -12.51
C GLN A 128 -2.53 -6.62 -11.40
N ALA A 129 -3.04 -6.88 -10.19
CA ALA A 129 -2.77 -6.07 -9.01
C ALA A 129 -1.27 -6.10 -8.69
N SER A 130 -0.62 -7.25 -8.80
CA SER A 130 0.83 -7.36 -8.58
C SER A 130 1.62 -6.49 -9.57
N ASP A 131 1.29 -6.54 -10.86
CA ASP A 131 1.92 -5.71 -11.88
C ASP A 131 1.72 -4.22 -11.63
N GLU A 132 0.52 -3.81 -11.22
CA GLU A 132 0.24 -2.41 -10.92
C GLU A 132 0.97 -1.94 -9.65
N PHE A 133 0.84 -2.66 -8.54
CA PHE A 133 1.38 -2.27 -7.24
C PHE A 133 2.91 -2.41 -7.18
N SER A 134 3.52 -3.27 -8.00
CA SER A 134 4.98 -3.34 -8.15
C SER A 134 5.62 -2.02 -8.57
N LYS A 135 4.86 -1.12 -9.23
CA LYS A 135 5.34 0.21 -9.65
C LYS A 135 5.66 1.12 -8.47
N LEU A 136 5.09 0.84 -7.29
CA LEU A 136 5.39 1.55 -6.05
C LEU A 136 6.72 1.10 -5.43
N LEU A 137 7.21 -0.09 -5.79
CA LEU A 137 8.43 -0.64 -5.23
C LEU A 137 9.65 0.14 -5.68
N ARG A 138 10.64 0.19 -4.79
CA ARG A 138 11.97 0.66 -5.13
C ARG A 138 12.56 -0.28 -6.16
N THR A 139 13.03 0.27 -7.29
CA THR A 139 13.81 -0.53 -8.23
C THR A 139 15.12 -0.88 -7.54
N THR A 140 15.26 -2.13 -7.13
CA THR A 140 16.54 -2.68 -6.71
C THR A 140 17.38 -2.79 -7.98
N ASP A 141 18.30 -1.85 -8.17
CA ASP A 141 19.35 -1.98 -9.19
C ASP A 141 20.05 -3.32 -8.89
N ARG A 142 19.80 -4.35 -9.71
CA ARG A 142 20.61 -5.57 -9.71
C ARG A 142 22.01 -5.14 -10.14
N ARG A 143 22.92 -5.01 -9.17
CA ARG A 143 24.35 -4.98 -9.45
C ARG A 143 24.82 -6.30 -10.05
#